data_AF-N9QQU9-F1
#
_entry.id   AF-N9QQU9-F1
#
_cell.length_a   1.000
_cell.length_b   1.000
_cell.length_c   1.000
_cell.angle_alpha   90.00
_cell.angle_beta   90.00
_cell.angle_gamma   90.00
#
_symmetry.space_group_name_H-M   'P 1'
#
loop_
_entity.id
_entity.type
_entity.pdbx_description
1 polymer ?
#
loop_
_entity_poly.entity_id
_entity_poly.type
_entity_poly.pdbx_seq_one_letter_code
_entity_poly.pdbx_strand_id
1 'polypeptide(L)'
;MQKYYEINDTEAVNKIDAALSASNKFDEKLYQVGEQYAADGYGVHNTLSNGKIFHHIWFFDESKIDKTLFKISKGKPMDGKPIFEARPRKTNKQFYSEFMKDLHSLNYSDLTTTLFGEVIHYGADLAFKKKDDKYFVSANFDLVLPHTELTASQYQSAMETVEND
;
A
#
# COMPACT_ATOMS: atom_id res chain seq x y z
N MET A 1 -21.51 7.73 8.31
CA MET A 1 -21.63 8.66 7.16
C MET A 1 -20.23 8.88 6.63
N GLN A 2 -20.01 8.79 5.32
CA GLN A 2 -18.70 9.03 4.74
C GLN A 2 -18.39 10.54 4.76
N LYS A 3 -17.19 10.90 5.20
CA LYS A 3 -16.66 12.27 5.25
C LYS A 3 -15.41 12.33 4.38
N TYR A 4 -15.12 13.51 3.85
CA TYR A 4 -14.03 13.72 2.92
C TYR A 4 -13.20 14.92 3.37
N TYR A 5 -11.89 14.80 3.30
CA TYR A 5 -10.98 15.78 3.87
C TYR A 5 -9.80 16.04 2.93
N GLU A 6 -9.36 17.29 2.87
CA GLU A 6 -8.05 17.69 2.38
C GLU A 6 -7.17 18.07 3.58
N ILE A 7 -5.97 17.48 3.64
CA ILE A 7 -4.93 17.82 4.61
C ILE A 7 -3.76 18.40 3.81
N ASN A 8 -3.51 19.70 4.01
CA ASN A 8 -2.45 20.44 3.32
C ASN A 8 -1.49 21.16 4.27
N ASP A 9 -1.73 21.05 5.57
CA ASP A 9 -0.82 21.57 6.59
C ASP A 9 0.48 20.75 6.59
N THR A 10 1.63 21.42 6.49
CA THR A 10 2.93 20.78 6.35
C THR A 10 3.27 19.87 7.54
N GLU A 11 2.92 20.27 8.76
CA GLU A 11 3.19 19.44 9.94
C GLU A 11 2.32 18.18 9.94
N ALA A 12 1.03 18.32 9.60
CA ALA A 12 0.10 17.21 9.46
C ALA A 12 0.53 16.23 8.36
N VAL A 13 0.92 16.73 7.19
CA VAL A 13 1.41 15.92 6.07
C VAL A 13 2.66 15.14 6.48
N ASN A 14 3.62 15.78 7.17
CA ASN A 14 4.82 15.11 7.66
C ASN A 14 4.53 14.00 8.68
N LYS A 15 3.52 14.19 9.54
CA LYS A 15 3.09 13.14 10.49
C LYS A 15 2.53 11.93 9.76
N ILE A 16 1.72 12.15 8.72
CA ILE A 16 1.16 11.07 7.89
C ILE A 16 2.28 10.35 7.13
N ASP A 17 3.22 11.10 6.52
CA ASP A 17 4.37 10.52 5.83
C ASP A 17 5.23 9.66 6.76
N ALA A 18 5.46 10.11 8.00
CA ALA A 18 6.18 9.34 9.01
C ALA A 18 5.44 8.04 9.36
N ALA A 19 4.13 8.11 9.58
CA ALA A 19 3.29 6.94 9.87
C ALA A 19 3.24 5.93 8.70
N LEU A 20 3.46 6.39 7.47
CA LEU A 20 3.49 5.56 6.25
C LEU A 20 4.90 5.16 5.82
N SER A 21 5.96 5.63 6.49
CA SER A 21 7.35 5.50 5.99
C SER A 21 7.77 4.05 5.75
N ALA A 22 7.46 3.13 6.67
CA ALA A 22 7.76 1.71 6.48
C ALA A 22 6.97 1.12 5.30
N SER A 23 5.72 1.58 5.10
CA SER A 23 4.83 1.12 4.03
C SER A 23 5.37 1.52 2.67
N ASN A 24 5.82 2.77 2.55
CA ASN A 24 6.40 3.32 1.33
C ASN A 24 7.74 2.65 1.00
N LYS A 25 8.61 2.43 2.00
CA LYS A 25 9.88 1.69 1.80
C LYS A 25 9.67 0.27 1.30
N PHE A 26 8.62 -0.40 1.76
CA PHE A 26 8.28 -1.73 1.27
C PHE A 26 7.76 -1.69 -0.17
N ASP A 27 6.94 -0.70 -0.54
CA ASP A 27 6.47 -0.52 -1.92
C ASP A 27 7.62 -0.20 -2.88
N GLU A 28 8.54 0.69 -2.48
CA GLU A 28 9.76 0.98 -3.25
C GLU A 28 10.59 -0.28 -3.49
N LYS A 29 10.75 -1.12 -2.46
CA LYS A 29 11.45 -2.41 -2.59
C LYS A 29 10.72 -3.36 -3.53
N LEU A 30 9.38 -3.45 -3.44
CA LEU A 30 8.59 -4.27 -4.36
C LEU A 30 8.73 -3.79 -5.81
N TYR A 31 8.72 -2.47 -6.02
CA TYR A 31 8.96 -1.87 -7.33
C TYR A 31 10.34 -2.23 -7.86
N GLN A 32 11.41 -2.07 -7.05
CA GLN A 32 12.78 -2.43 -7.44
C GLN A 32 12.93 -3.92 -7.78
N VAL A 33 12.33 -4.82 -6.98
CA VAL A 33 12.31 -6.25 -7.31
C VAL A 33 11.52 -6.49 -8.59
N GLY A 34 10.40 -5.81 -8.78
CA GLY A 34 9.61 -5.87 -10.00
C GLY A 34 10.44 -5.54 -11.23
N GLU A 35 11.18 -4.44 -11.20
CA GLU A 35 12.12 -4.03 -12.26
C GLU A 35 13.24 -5.07 -12.45
N GLN A 36 13.89 -5.51 -11.37
CA GLN A 36 15.02 -6.44 -11.42
C GLN A 36 14.68 -7.76 -12.11
N TYR A 37 13.49 -8.30 -11.84
CA TYR A 37 13.05 -9.60 -12.37
C TYR A 37 12.06 -9.48 -13.53
N ALA A 38 11.78 -8.26 -14.00
CA ALA A 38 10.76 -7.95 -15.00
C ALA A 38 9.41 -8.60 -14.67
N ALA A 39 8.94 -8.39 -13.44
CA ALA A 39 7.67 -8.86 -12.94
C ALA A 39 6.50 -8.13 -13.62
N ASP A 40 5.39 -8.85 -13.79
CA ASP A 40 4.16 -8.31 -14.38
C ASP A 40 3.25 -7.67 -13.33
N GLY A 41 3.57 -7.82 -12.04
CA GLY A 41 2.91 -7.11 -10.94
C GLY A 41 3.04 -7.82 -9.59
N TYR A 42 2.31 -7.34 -8.59
CA TYR A 42 2.40 -7.84 -7.23
C TYR A 42 1.06 -7.81 -6.50
N GLY A 43 0.80 -8.88 -5.74
CA GLY A 43 -0.36 -9.02 -4.87
C GLY A 43 -0.03 -8.49 -3.48
N VAL A 44 -0.48 -7.26 -3.21
CA VAL A 44 -0.43 -6.65 -1.88
C VAL A 44 -1.85 -6.29 -1.46
N HIS A 45 -2.16 -6.53 -0.20
CA HIS A 45 -3.43 -6.14 0.40
C HIS A 45 -3.17 -5.25 1.62
N ASN A 46 -3.98 -4.21 1.79
CA ASN A 46 -3.89 -3.33 2.95
C ASN A 46 -5.18 -3.48 3.77
N THR A 47 -5.05 -3.75 5.06
CA THR A 47 -6.17 -3.66 6.00
C THR A 47 -5.76 -2.85 7.22
N LEU A 48 -6.67 -2.04 7.75
CA LEU A 48 -6.42 -1.30 8.99
C LEU A 48 -6.05 -2.21 10.16
N SER A 49 -6.69 -3.39 10.24
CA SER A 49 -6.49 -4.36 11.31
C SER A 49 -5.15 -5.10 11.26
N ASN A 50 -4.71 -5.50 10.07
CA ASN A 50 -3.57 -6.40 9.89
C ASN A 50 -2.39 -5.71 9.17
N GLY A 51 -2.53 -4.44 8.84
CA GLY A 51 -1.52 -3.70 8.12
C GLY A 51 -1.45 -4.06 6.64
N LYS A 52 -0.24 -3.97 6.11
CA LYS A 52 0.06 -4.38 4.74
C LYS A 52 0.44 -5.86 4.72
N ILE A 53 -0.22 -6.61 3.86
CA ILE A 53 -0.02 -8.04 3.65
C ILE A 53 0.52 -8.24 2.25
N PHE A 54 1.72 -8.78 2.15
CA PHE A 54 2.29 -9.24 0.88
C PHE A 54 1.86 -10.68 0.59
N HIS A 55 1.29 -10.91 -0.60
CA HIS A 55 0.88 -12.25 -1.03
C HIS A 55 1.89 -12.88 -1.98
N HIS A 56 2.27 -12.21 -3.06
CA HIS A 56 3.19 -12.71 -4.09
C HIS A 56 3.60 -11.60 -5.06
N ILE A 57 4.66 -11.84 -5.82
CA ILE A 57 4.92 -11.17 -7.10
C ILE A 57 4.39 -12.10 -8.20
N TRP A 58 3.85 -11.59 -9.31
CA TRP A 58 3.39 -12.43 -10.41
C TRP A 58 4.11 -12.16 -11.73
N PHE A 59 4.16 -13.21 -12.56
CA PHE A 59 4.82 -13.23 -13.86
C PHE A 59 3.95 -13.99 -14.86
N PHE A 60 3.94 -13.58 -16.12
CA PHE A 60 3.43 -14.35 -17.25
C PHE A 60 4.45 -15.37 -17.78
N ASP A 61 5.73 -15.19 -17.44
CA ASP A 61 6.84 -16.04 -17.87
C ASP A 61 7.59 -16.61 -16.65
N GLU A 62 7.42 -17.91 -16.41
CA GLU A 62 8.07 -18.62 -15.30
C GLU A 62 9.61 -18.59 -15.38
N SER A 63 10.17 -18.49 -16.59
CA SER A 63 11.62 -18.58 -16.81
C SER A 63 12.40 -17.39 -16.21
N LYS A 64 11.71 -16.27 -15.97
CA LYS A 64 12.27 -15.06 -15.34
C LYS A 64 12.47 -15.19 -13.83
N ILE A 65 11.92 -16.24 -13.21
CA ILE A 65 11.89 -16.36 -11.76
C ILE A 65 13.09 -17.18 -11.27
N ASP A 66 13.92 -16.58 -10.40
CA ASP A 66 14.97 -17.30 -9.70
C ASP A 66 14.37 -18.27 -8.67
N LYS A 67 14.34 -19.57 -9.03
CA LYS A 67 13.80 -20.65 -8.19
C LYS A 67 14.61 -20.88 -6.91
N THR A 68 15.84 -20.38 -6.80
CA THR A 68 16.65 -20.46 -5.58
C THR A 68 16.22 -19.44 -4.53
N LEU A 69 15.70 -18.28 -4.98
CA LEU A 69 15.22 -17.20 -4.13
C LEU A 69 13.72 -17.29 -3.88
N PHE A 70 12.94 -17.72 -4.87
CA PHE A 70 11.49 -17.73 -4.83
C PHE A 70 10.86 -19.14 -4.89
N LYS A 71 9.81 -19.33 -4.10
CA LYS A 71 8.87 -20.44 -4.24
C LYS A 71 7.81 -20.03 -5.25
N ILE A 72 7.64 -20.85 -6.28
CA ILE A 72 6.70 -20.60 -7.38
C ILE A 72 5.43 -21.43 -7.18
N SER A 73 4.28 -20.84 -7.44
CA SER A 73 2.99 -21.51 -7.58
C SER A 73 2.24 -21.00 -8.81
N LYS A 74 1.28 -21.78 -9.31
CA LYS A 74 0.38 -21.30 -10.38
C LYS A 74 -0.72 -20.43 -9.77
N GLY A 75 -0.89 -19.24 -10.31
CA GLY A 75 -1.99 -18.34 -9.98
C GLY A 75 -3.21 -18.56 -10.87
N LYS A 76 -4.26 -17.75 -10.67
CA LYS A 76 -5.41 -17.70 -11.57
C LYS A 76 -4.97 -17.06 -12.90
N PRO A 77 -5.27 -17.67 -14.07
CA PRO A 77 -4.98 -17.05 -15.36
C PRO A 77 -5.62 -15.66 -15.49
N MET A 78 -4.91 -14.76 -16.14
CA MET A 78 -5.34 -13.38 -16.41
C MET A 78 -5.09 -13.09 -17.88
N ASP A 79 -6.04 -12.44 -18.55
CA ASP A 79 -5.96 -12.08 -19.98
C ASP A 79 -5.57 -13.25 -20.89
N GLY A 80 -6.08 -14.44 -20.59
CA GLY A 80 -5.80 -15.67 -21.35
C GLY A 80 -4.39 -16.22 -21.16
N LYS A 81 -3.56 -15.65 -20.27
CA LYS A 81 -2.19 -16.08 -19.99
C LYS A 81 -2.09 -16.80 -18.66
N PRO A 82 -1.20 -17.81 -18.53
CA PRO A 82 -0.89 -18.40 -17.23
C PRO A 82 -0.21 -17.35 -16.35
N ILE A 83 -0.52 -17.39 -15.05
CA ILE A 83 0.18 -16.59 -14.04
C ILE A 83 1.03 -17.52 -13.16
N PHE A 84 2.26 -17.09 -12.91
CA PHE A 84 3.19 -17.69 -11.97
C PHE A 84 3.40 -16.74 -10.79
N GLU A 85 3.00 -17.18 -9.60
CA GLU A 85 3.16 -16.43 -8.36
C GLU A 85 4.48 -16.82 -7.67
N ALA A 86 5.34 -15.83 -7.43
CA ALA A 86 6.60 -15.98 -6.71
C ALA A 86 6.47 -15.42 -5.28
N ARG A 87 6.91 -16.22 -4.31
CA ARG A 87 7.01 -15.82 -2.89
C ARG A 87 8.45 -16.03 -2.40
N PRO A 88 9.03 -15.12 -1.59
CA PRO A 88 10.39 -15.30 -1.10
C PRO A 88 10.49 -16.60 -0.28
N ARG A 89 11.51 -17.41 -0.55
CA ARG A 89 11.70 -18.69 0.12
C ARG A 89 12.15 -18.47 1.55
N LYS A 90 11.34 -18.93 2.51
CA LYS A 90 11.72 -18.98 3.94
C LYS A 90 12.99 -19.79 4.22
N THR A 91 13.37 -20.72 3.33
CA THR A 91 14.60 -21.51 3.44
C THR A 91 15.86 -20.70 3.15
N ASN A 92 15.77 -19.66 2.31
CA ASN A 92 16.85 -18.69 2.12
C ASN A 92 16.65 -17.54 3.13
N LYS A 93 17.16 -17.72 4.35
CA LYS A 93 16.89 -16.82 5.48
C LYS A 93 17.35 -15.38 5.22
N GLN A 94 18.50 -15.19 4.57
CA GLN A 94 19.05 -13.86 4.29
C GLN A 94 18.14 -13.11 3.32
N PHE A 95 17.87 -13.70 2.15
CA PHE A 95 16.99 -13.10 1.15
C PHE A 95 15.59 -12.85 1.71
N TYR A 96 15.00 -13.83 2.40
CA TYR A 96 13.67 -13.68 2.99
C TYR A 96 13.62 -12.54 4.01
N SER A 97 14.60 -12.46 4.92
CA SER A 97 14.64 -11.43 5.94
C SER A 97 14.81 -10.04 5.35
N GLU A 98 15.64 -9.89 4.31
CA GLU A 98 15.86 -8.63 3.63
C GLU A 98 14.62 -8.19 2.84
N PHE A 99 14.02 -9.13 2.11
CA PHE A 99 12.79 -8.91 1.35
C PHE A 99 11.65 -8.48 2.26
N MET A 100 11.40 -9.24 3.34
CA MET A 100 10.29 -9.01 4.27
C MET A 100 10.58 -7.92 5.32
N LYS A 101 11.77 -7.31 5.28
CA LYS A 101 12.11 -6.19 6.16
C LYS A 101 11.08 -5.07 5.96
N ASP A 102 10.73 -4.42 7.06
CA ASP A 102 9.77 -3.32 7.17
C ASP A 102 8.29 -3.73 7.07
N LEU A 103 7.95 -4.85 6.42
CA LEU A 103 6.57 -5.36 6.34
C LEU A 103 5.98 -5.68 7.73
N HIS A 104 6.80 -6.22 8.64
CA HIS A 104 6.38 -6.57 10.01
C HIS A 104 6.12 -5.35 10.91
N SER A 105 6.58 -4.17 10.51
CA SER A 105 6.32 -2.90 11.19
C SER A 105 5.07 -2.19 10.65
N LEU A 106 4.37 -2.79 9.68
CA LEU A 106 3.16 -2.22 9.09
C LEU A 106 1.97 -2.65 9.93
N ASN A 107 1.67 -1.88 10.98
CA ASN A 107 0.33 -1.80 11.52
C ASN A 107 -0.20 -0.39 11.18
N TYR A 108 -1.46 -0.27 10.78
CA TYR A 108 -2.04 1.06 10.56
C TYR A 108 -2.47 1.71 11.89
N SER A 109 -2.00 1.21 13.04
CA SER A 109 -2.30 1.83 14.34
C SER A 109 -1.67 3.22 14.43
N ASP A 110 -0.44 3.39 13.94
CA ASP A 110 0.23 4.68 13.94
C ASP A 110 -0.47 5.66 13.00
N LEU A 111 -0.89 5.19 11.81
CA LEU A 111 -1.66 6.00 10.88
C LEU A 111 -3.03 6.40 11.47
N THR A 112 -3.79 5.44 12.01
CA THR A 112 -5.13 5.72 12.57
C THR A 112 -5.03 6.60 13.81
N THR A 113 -4.02 6.41 14.65
CA THR A 113 -3.77 7.29 15.81
C THR A 113 -3.38 8.69 15.35
N THR A 114 -2.59 8.81 14.29
CA THR A 114 -2.22 10.10 13.69
C THR A 114 -3.44 10.81 13.09
N LEU A 115 -4.31 10.09 12.38
CA LEU A 115 -5.48 10.66 11.70
C LEU A 115 -6.64 10.95 12.66
N PHE A 116 -6.90 10.08 13.63
CA PHE A 116 -8.13 10.06 14.44
C PHE A 116 -7.88 10.17 15.96
N GLY A 117 -6.63 10.17 16.41
CA GLY A 117 -6.26 10.25 17.83
C GLY A 117 -6.35 8.91 18.59
N GLU A 118 -6.79 7.84 17.94
CA GLU A 118 -6.92 6.51 18.53
C GLU A 118 -6.68 5.39 17.51
N VAL A 119 -6.46 4.17 18.01
CA VAL A 119 -6.28 3.00 17.15
C VAL A 119 -7.63 2.48 16.69
N ILE A 120 -7.85 2.46 15.36
CA ILE A 120 -9.08 1.93 14.77
C ILE A 120 -8.85 0.55 14.16
N HIS A 121 -9.47 -0.48 14.76
CA HIS A 121 -9.25 -1.88 14.36
C HIS A 121 -10.34 -2.45 13.43
N TYR A 122 -11.59 -1.95 13.49
CA TYR A 122 -12.72 -2.51 12.75
C TYR A 122 -13.73 -1.43 12.35
N GLY A 123 -14.46 -1.67 11.26
CA GLY A 123 -15.59 -0.83 10.83
C GLY A 123 -15.21 0.49 10.17
N ALA A 124 -13.91 0.75 9.97
CA ALA A 124 -13.44 1.90 9.21
C ALA A 124 -13.43 1.64 7.72
N ASP A 125 -14.22 2.45 7.01
CA ASP A 125 -14.07 2.66 5.59
C ASP A 125 -13.12 3.86 5.43
N LEU A 126 -11.85 3.54 5.16
CA LEU A 126 -10.78 4.51 5.03
C LEU A 126 -10.13 4.35 3.66
N ALA A 127 -10.14 5.42 2.88
CA ALA A 127 -9.26 5.63 1.76
C ALA A 127 -8.45 6.90 1.98
N PHE A 128 -7.16 6.86 1.65
CA PHE A 128 -6.32 8.06 1.65
C PHE A 128 -5.37 8.00 0.47
N LYS A 129 -5.14 9.15 -0.16
CA LYS A 129 -4.25 9.29 -1.31
C LYS A 129 -3.42 10.55 -1.15
N LYS A 130 -2.10 10.41 -1.35
CA LYS A 130 -1.22 11.57 -1.48
C LYS A 130 -1.30 12.09 -2.92
N LYS A 131 -1.43 13.40 -3.08
CA LYS A 131 -1.31 14.08 -4.37
C LYS A 131 -0.56 15.38 -4.12
N ASP A 132 0.56 15.54 -4.82
CA ASP A 132 1.54 16.59 -4.54
C ASP A 132 1.92 16.58 -3.04
N ASP A 133 1.92 17.73 -2.38
CA ASP A 133 2.20 17.88 -0.95
C ASP A 133 0.95 17.80 -0.06
N LYS A 134 -0.11 17.14 -0.53
CA LYS A 134 -1.40 17.05 0.17
C LYS A 134 -1.90 15.62 0.30
N TYR A 135 -2.69 15.39 1.33
CA TYR A 135 -3.43 14.16 1.52
C TYR A 135 -4.93 14.39 1.36
N PHE A 136 -5.57 13.49 0.60
CA PHE A 136 -7.03 13.43 0.46
C PHE A 136 -7.52 12.19 1.18
N VAL A 137 -8.33 12.37 2.21
CA VAL A 137 -8.82 11.29 3.07
C VAL A 137 -10.33 11.17 2.93
N SER A 138 -10.81 9.96 2.71
CA SER A 138 -12.21 9.57 2.78
C SER A 138 -12.33 8.64 3.98
N ALA A 139 -13.07 9.04 5.02
CA ALA A 139 -13.23 8.26 6.22
C ALA A 139 -14.65 8.36 6.78
N ASN A 140 -15.10 7.35 7.52
CA ASN A 140 -16.30 7.41 8.35
C ASN A 140 -16.05 7.90 9.80
N PHE A 141 -14.86 8.47 10.06
CA PHE A 141 -14.41 9.02 11.34
C PHE A 141 -13.98 10.49 11.19
N ASP A 142 -13.96 11.23 12.30
CA ASP A 142 -13.49 12.61 12.38
C ASP A 142 -11.97 12.70 12.48
N LEU A 143 -11.35 13.53 11.64
CA LEU A 143 -9.92 13.77 11.71
C LEU A 143 -9.56 14.68 12.88
N VAL A 144 -8.44 14.38 13.56
CA VAL A 144 -7.85 15.23 14.60
C VAL A 144 -6.78 16.18 14.07
N LEU A 145 -6.29 15.94 12.86
CA LEU A 145 -5.30 16.80 12.19
C LEU A 145 -5.97 18.04 11.59
N PRO A 146 -5.25 19.17 11.44
CA PRO A 146 -5.71 20.31 10.66
C PRO A 146 -6.13 19.90 9.23
N HIS A 147 -7.36 20.20 8.85
CA HIS A 147 -7.93 19.79 7.57
C HIS A 147 -8.98 20.78 7.06
N THR A 148 -9.33 20.64 5.79
CA THR A 148 -10.53 21.23 5.18
C THR A 148 -11.51 20.10 4.87
N GLU A 149 -12.74 20.19 5.36
CA GLU A 149 -13.80 19.28 4.96
C GLU A 149 -14.22 19.55 3.51
N LEU A 150 -14.35 18.47 2.75
CA LEU A 150 -14.79 18.48 1.36
C LEU A 150 -16.18 17.86 1.24
N THR A 151 -16.94 18.34 0.25
CA THR A 151 -18.06 17.58 -0.29
C THR A 151 -17.56 16.37 -1.07
N ALA A 152 -18.42 15.36 -1.25
CA ALA A 152 -18.12 14.18 -2.05
C ALA A 152 -17.67 14.53 -3.48
N SER A 153 -18.34 15.51 -4.12
CA SER A 153 -18.01 15.95 -5.48
C SER A 153 -16.65 16.65 -5.56
N GLN A 154 -16.27 17.45 -4.56
CA GLN A 154 -14.94 18.08 -4.50
C GLN A 154 -13.85 17.01 -4.33
N TYR A 155 -14.08 16.02 -3.47
CA TYR A 155 -13.15 14.90 -3.28
C TYR A 155 -12.96 14.11 -4.58
N GLN A 156 -14.06 13.72 -5.25
CA GLN A 156 -14.01 13.01 -6.52
C GLN A 156 -13.25 13.80 -7.59
N SER A 157 -13.57 15.09 -7.75
CA SER A 157 -12.89 15.96 -8.72
C SER A 157 -11.38 16.06 -8.44
N ALA A 158 -10.98 16.09 -7.15
CA ALA A 158 -9.56 16.11 -6.78
C ALA A 158 -8.84 14.79 -7.10
N MET A 159 -9.57 13.66 -7.05
CA MET A 159 -9.05 12.32 -7.32
C MET A 159 -9.00 11.95 -8.80
N GLU A 160 -9.80 12.60 -9.66
CA GLU A 160 -9.95 12.31 -11.09
C GLU A 160 -8.83 12.86 -12.00
N THR A 161 -7.83 13.57 -11.47
CA THR A 161 -6.66 13.98 -12.27
C THR A 161 -5.47 13.06 -12.01
N VAL A 162 -5.31 12.01 -12.84
CA VAL A 162 -4.17 11.66 -13.75
C VAL A 162 -4.53 10.32 -14.45
N GLU A 163 -5.29 10.38 -15.54
CA GLU A 163 -5.30 9.38 -16.63
C GLU A 163 -5.45 10.18 -17.91
N ASN A 164 -4.35 10.70 -18.43
CA ASN A 164 -4.13 11.12 -19.83
C ASN A 164 -2.77 11.82 -19.88
N ASP A 165 -1.74 11.05 -20.15
CA ASP A 165 -0.75 11.32 -21.22
C ASP A 165 0.09 10.05 -21.47
#